data_AF-A0A2D5UZC0-F1
#
_entry.id   AF-A0A2D5UZC0-F1
#
_cell.length_a   1.000
_cell.length_b   1.000
_cell.length_c   1.000
_cell.angle_alpha   90.00
_cell.angle_beta   90.00
_cell.angle_gamma   90.00
#
_symmetry.space_group_name_H-M   'P 1'
#
loop_
_entity.id
_entity.type
_entity.pdbx_description
1 polymer ?
#
loop_
_entity_poly.entity_id
_entity_poly.type
_entity_poly.pdbx_seq_one_letter_code
_entity_poly.pdbx_strand_id
1 'polypeptide(L)'
;MRKDVYHTSWTGENFERLYDFFKNGVNTKRASGFGQGHGFYVWCSLKKAFKHFIWHKKYFDIKGFPMILKFGVDINSSDWDLDYEVSSKMLVTYFMKHWDKISRIPNNVVKDGNGEYVVFSESESNHNLWGRDFIRFKTTKGKVDLMADEQPSTHEAVLTANLFKYLMTHDVLGLNMEREEIRLFEKGEALKYMGRRRLAPDKIFFRVKHRWFTNNNIERAKLFPPDVVALLKRL
;
A
#
# COMPACT_ATOMS: atom_id res chain seq x y z
N MET A 1 -8.64 13.68 -7.95
CA MET A 1 -7.36 13.95 -8.67
C MET A 1 -6.93 12.64 -9.29
N ARG A 2 -6.77 12.62 -10.61
CA ARG A 2 -6.42 11.39 -11.33
C ARG A 2 -4.93 11.07 -11.15
N LYS A 3 -4.62 9.85 -10.73
CA LYS A 3 -3.27 9.33 -10.51
C LYS A 3 -3.12 7.94 -11.11
N ASP A 4 -1.91 7.63 -11.56
CA ASP A 4 -1.54 6.29 -11.97
C ASP A 4 -1.10 5.46 -10.76
N VAL A 5 -1.71 4.28 -10.61
CA VAL A 5 -1.33 3.27 -9.62
C VAL A 5 -1.08 1.92 -10.29
N TYR A 6 -0.30 1.07 -9.63
CA TYR A 6 0.24 -0.14 -10.27
C TYR A 6 0.04 -1.38 -9.40
N HIS A 7 -0.53 -2.45 -9.93
CA HIS A 7 -0.61 -3.74 -9.24
C HIS A 7 0.34 -4.75 -9.87
N THR A 8 1.07 -5.49 -9.05
CA THR A 8 1.97 -6.58 -9.48
C THR A 8 1.25 -7.91 -9.42
N SER A 9 1.26 -8.67 -10.51
CA SER A 9 0.66 -10.00 -10.57
C SER A 9 1.37 -10.89 -11.61
N TRP A 10 0.81 -12.07 -11.85
CA TRP A 10 1.26 -13.03 -12.86
C TRP A 10 0.05 -13.47 -13.68
N THR A 11 0.26 -13.78 -14.95
CA THR A 11 -0.83 -14.22 -15.84
C THR A 11 -1.48 -15.53 -15.37
N GLY A 12 -0.75 -16.35 -14.62
CA GLY A 12 -1.11 -17.75 -14.42
C GLY A 12 -0.62 -18.64 -15.56
N GLU A 13 -0.71 -19.95 -15.38
CA GLU A 13 -0.18 -20.96 -16.31
C GLU A 13 -0.87 -20.89 -17.68
N ASN A 14 -2.18 -20.61 -17.68
CA ASN A 14 -3.02 -20.55 -18.86
C ASN A 14 -3.68 -19.17 -19.03
N PHE A 15 -3.00 -18.11 -18.58
CA PHE A 15 -3.49 -16.73 -18.61
C PHE A 15 -4.79 -16.48 -17.82
N GLU A 16 -5.18 -17.38 -16.93
CA GLU A 16 -6.45 -17.33 -16.20
C GLU A 16 -6.60 -16.06 -15.35
N ARG A 17 -5.52 -15.57 -14.74
CA ARG A 17 -5.54 -14.33 -13.96
C ARG A 17 -5.65 -13.10 -14.86
N LEU A 18 -4.99 -13.13 -16.03
CA LEU A 18 -5.12 -12.07 -17.02
C LEU A 18 -6.58 -11.95 -17.47
N TYR A 19 -7.19 -13.07 -17.85
CA TYR A 19 -8.62 -13.11 -18.23
C TYR A 19 -9.53 -12.65 -17.10
N ASP A 20 -9.23 -13.01 -15.85
CA ASP A 20 -10.00 -12.54 -14.69
C ASP A 20 -9.94 -11.02 -14.53
N PHE A 21 -8.75 -10.40 -14.65
CA PHE A 21 -8.62 -8.94 -14.63
C PHE A 21 -9.38 -8.27 -15.78
N PHE A 22 -9.39 -8.84 -16.97
CA PHE A 22 -10.18 -8.31 -18.07
C PHE A 22 -11.69 -8.41 -17.80
N LYS A 23 -12.16 -9.56 -17.34
CA LYS A 23 -13.59 -9.81 -17.12
C LYS A 23 -14.11 -9.03 -15.92
N ASN A 24 -13.44 -9.16 -14.78
CA ASN A 24 -13.93 -8.73 -13.48
C ASN A 24 -13.23 -7.45 -12.98
N GLY A 25 -12.10 -7.06 -13.58
CA GLY A 25 -11.27 -5.96 -13.07
C GLY A 25 -10.78 -6.25 -11.65
N VAL A 26 -10.53 -5.18 -10.90
CA VAL A 26 -10.25 -5.28 -9.47
C VAL A 26 -11.54 -5.62 -8.72
N ASN A 27 -11.50 -6.69 -7.94
CA ASN A 27 -12.59 -7.10 -7.07
C ASN A 27 -12.11 -7.20 -5.62
N THR A 28 -12.43 -6.18 -4.82
CA THR A 28 -12.06 -6.08 -3.40
C THR A 28 -12.69 -7.19 -2.55
N LYS A 29 -13.86 -7.72 -2.95
CA LYS A 29 -14.51 -8.87 -2.27
C LYS A 29 -13.76 -10.19 -2.45
N ARG A 30 -12.87 -10.29 -3.43
CA ARG A 30 -12.04 -11.48 -3.70
C ARG A 30 -10.65 -11.40 -3.07
N ALA A 31 -10.28 -10.25 -2.52
CA ALA A 31 -9.03 -10.11 -1.76
C ALA A 31 -9.18 -10.88 -0.44
N SER A 32 -8.84 -12.16 -0.45
CA SER A 32 -8.86 -13.02 0.73
C SER A 32 -7.70 -12.64 1.66
N GLY A 33 -8.05 -12.13 2.83
CA GLY A 33 -7.15 -11.83 3.94
C GLY A 33 -7.99 -11.50 5.18
N PHE A 34 -7.61 -12.04 6.33
CA PHE A 34 -8.18 -11.67 7.63
C PHE A 34 -7.48 -10.39 8.12
N GLY A 35 -8.23 -9.37 8.57
CA GLY A 35 -7.65 -8.11 9.09
C GLY A 35 -7.14 -7.13 8.01
N GLN A 36 -5.99 -6.48 8.26
CA GLN A 36 -5.35 -5.53 7.34
C GLN A 36 -5.05 -6.10 5.94
N GLY A 37 -5.17 -7.41 5.71
CA GLY A 37 -4.98 -8.04 4.39
C GLY A 37 -6.16 -7.93 3.42
N HIS A 38 -7.26 -7.26 3.78
CA HIS A 38 -8.41 -7.06 2.88
C HIS A 38 -8.17 -5.85 1.96
N GLY A 39 -8.46 -5.99 0.66
CA GLY A 39 -8.32 -4.91 -0.33
C GLY A 39 -7.37 -5.24 -1.48
N PHE A 40 -7.44 -4.43 -2.54
CA PHE A 40 -6.58 -4.60 -3.71
C PHE A 40 -5.37 -3.67 -3.63
N TYR A 41 -4.20 -4.27 -3.43
CA TYR A 41 -2.95 -3.56 -3.22
C TYR A 41 -2.38 -2.98 -4.51
N VAL A 42 -2.02 -1.71 -4.47
CA VAL A 42 -1.37 -1.01 -5.56
C VAL A 42 -0.18 -0.20 -5.07
N TRP A 43 0.77 0.03 -5.96
CA TRP A 43 1.95 0.86 -5.75
C TRP A 43 1.73 2.23 -6.36
N CYS A 44 2.18 3.27 -5.66
CA CYS A 44 2.10 4.66 -6.15
C CYS A 44 3.09 4.99 -7.27
N SER A 45 3.95 4.05 -7.68
CA SER A 45 4.86 4.22 -8.81
C SER A 45 5.24 2.89 -9.45
N LEU A 46 5.53 2.93 -10.75
CA LEU A 46 6.00 1.77 -11.51
C LEU A 46 7.32 1.20 -10.95
N LYS A 47 8.23 2.07 -10.50
CA LYS A 47 9.50 1.65 -9.88
C LYS A 47 9.28 0.82 -8.61
N LYS A 48 8.32 1.22 -7.75
CA LYS A 48 7.97 0.46 -6.54
C LYS A 48 7.31 -0.88 -6.89
N ALA A 49 6.41 -0.88 -7.88
CA ALA A 49 5.83 -2.12 -8.40
C ALA A 49 6.91 -3.11 -8.90
N PHE A 50 7.92 -2.64 -9.66
CA PHE A 50 9.02 -3.51 -10.08
C PHE A 50 9.83 -4.08 -8.91
N LYS A 51 10.11 -3.28 -7.88
CA LYS A 51 10.83 -3.77 -6.69
C LYS A 51 10.03 -4.87 -5.98
N HIS A 52 8.73 -4.64 -5.77
CA HIS A 52 7.85 -5.62 -5.14
C HIS A 52 7.77 -6.93 -5.95
N PHE A 53 7.69 -6.82 -7.28
CA PHE A 53 7.71 -7.97 -8.16
C PHE A 53 8.97 -8.84 -7.98
N ILE A 54 10.15 -8.22 -7.86
CA ILE A 54 11.42 -8.95 -7.63
C ILE A 54 11.38 -9.70 -6.29
N TRP A 55 10.83 -9.08 -5.25
CA TRP A 55 10.68 -9.71 -3.94
C TRP A 55 9.75 -10.93 -4.03
N HIS A 56 8.54 -10.80 -4.60
CA HIS A 56 7.60 -11.93 -4.72
C HIS A 56 8.18 -13.14 -5.46
N LYS A 57 8.90 -12.91 -6.57
CA LYS A 57 9.53 -14.01 -7.33
C LYS A 57 10.52 -14.83 -6.49
N LYS A 58 11.15 -14.21 -5.48
CA LYS A 58 12.11 -14.88 -4.61
C LYS A 58 11.45 -15.82 -3.59
N TYR A 59 10.21 -15.53 -3.19
CA TYR A 59 9.56 -16.21 -2.05
C TYR A 59 8.37 -17.10 -2.42
N PHE A 60 7.84 -16.97 -3.64
CA PHE A 60 6.65 -17.71 -4.06
C PHE A 60 6.89 -18.43 -5.39
N ASP A 61 6.48 -19.69 -5.46
CA ASP A 61 6.43 -20.45 -6.72
C ASP A 61 5.17 -20.07 -7.52
N ILE A 62 5.29 -19.02 -8.34
CA ILE A 62 4.17 -18.46 -9.11
C ILE A 62 4.35 -18.77 -10.60
N LYS A 63 3.33 -19.39 -11.19
CA LYS A 63 3.28 -19.72 -12.62
C LYS A 63 2.87 -18.54 -13.51
N GLY A 64 3.24 -18.62 -14.78
CA GLY A 64 2.87 -17.66 -15.81
C GLY A 64 3.86 -16.51 -16.00
N PHE A 65 3.50 -15.57 -16.87
CA PHE A 65 4.31 -14.39 -17.14
C PHE A 65 4.08 -13.33 -16.07
N PRO A 66 5.16 -12.71 -15.56
CA PRO A 66 5.08 -11.47 -14.79
C PRO A 66 4.24 -10.41 -15.50
N MET A 67 3.32 -9.80 -14.76
CA MET A 67 2.56 -8.65 -15.25
C MET A 67 2.43 -7.54 -14.21
N ILE A 68 2.42 -6.29 -14.68
CA ILE A 68 2.08 -5.11 -13.88
C ILE A 68 0.90 -4.44 -14.56
N LEU A 69 -0.19 -4.31 -13.82
CA LEU A 69 -1.41 -3.63 -14.26
C LEU A 69 -1.34 -2.17 -13.82
N LYS A 70 -1.53 -1.24 -14.75
CA LYS A 70 -1.67 0.19 -14.49
C LYS A 70 -3.16 0.54 -14.42
N PHE A 71 -3.51 1.42 -13.51
CA PHE A 71 -4.84 1.99 -13.40
C PHE A 71 -4.72 3.51 -13.28
N GLY A 72 -5.43 4.25 -14.13
CA GLY A 72 -5.62 5.69 -13.96
C GLY A 72 -6.88 5.97 -13.16
N VAL A 73 -6.75 6.36 -11.90
CA VAL A 73 -7.84 6.41 -10.91
C VAL A 73 -7.91 7.74 -10.18
N ASP A 74 -9.11 8.15 -9.75
CA ASP A 74 -9.25 9.22 -8.78
C ASP A 74 -9.04 8.69 -7.36
N ILE A 75 -8.02 9.21 -6.70
CA ILE A 75 -7.70 8.86 -5.32
C ILE A 75 -8.59 9.69 -4.38
N ASN A 76 -9.28 9.00 -3.47
CA ASN A 76 -10.19 9.57 -2.47
C ASN A 76 -10.24 8.65 -1.23
N SER A 77 -10.61 9.20 -0.07
CA SER A 77 -10.62 8.47 1.21
C SER A 77 -11.73 7.42 1.33
N SER A 78 -12.79 7.49 0.50
CA SER A 78 -13.90 6.54 0.55
C SER A 78 -13.58 5.21 -0.14
N ASP A 79 -12.68 5.22 -1.12
CA ASP A 79 -12.33 4.07 -1.94
C ASP A 79 -10.91 3.56 -1.69
N TRP A 80 -10.06 4.34 -1.01
CA TRP A 80 -8.64 4.06 -0.84
C TRP A 80 -8.22 4.18 0.62
N ASP A 81 -7.29 3.33 1.02
CA ASP A 81 -6.65 3.37 2.33
C ASP A 81 -5.12 3.27 2.17
N LEU A 82 -4.37 3.73 3.16
CA LEU A 82 -2.92 3.48 3.22
C LEU A 82 -2.67 2.02 3.53
N ASP A 83 -1.61 1.48 2.94
CA ASP A 83 -0.97 0.33 3.56
C ASP A 83 -0.06 0.79 4.69
N TYR A 84 -0.49 0.56 5.93
CA TYR A 84 0.20 1.02 7.14
C TYR A 84 1.50 0.27 7.42
N GLU A 85 1.66 -0.97 6.96
CA GLU A 85 2.90 -1.75 7.09
C GLU A 85 4.02 -1.11 6.26
N VAL A 86 3.74 -0.89 4.97
CA VAL A 86 4.69 -0.32 4.01
C VAL A 86 4.84 1.19 4.20
N SER A 87 3.80 1.89 4.66
CA SER A 87 3.81 3.36 4.87
C SER A 87 4.21 3.80 6.28
N SER A 88 4.55 2.87 7.16
CA SER A 88 4.94 3.10 8.55
C SER A 88 5.97 4.23 8.72
N LYS A 89 7.08 4.22 7.97
CA LYS A 89 8.12 5.28 8.05
C LYS A 89 7.56 6.67 7.79
N MET A 90 6.72 6.79 6.76
CA MET A 90 6.09 8.06 6.40
C MET A 90 5.15 8.52 7.51
N LEU A 91 4.31 7.62 8.03
CA LEU A 91 3.34 7.92 9.08
C LEU A 91 4.00 8.28 10.41
N VAL A 92 5.08 7.60 10.79
CA VAL A 92 5.89 7.96 11.97
C VAL A 92 6.47 9.36 11.82
N THR A 93 7.04 9.68 10.65
CA THR A 93 7.54 11.03 10.38
C THR A 93 6.41 12.08 10.48
N TYR A 94 5.22 11.72 9.99
CA TYR A 94 4.03 12.56 10.09
C TYR A 94 3.61 12.78 11.55
N PHE A 95 3.55 11.73 12.36
CA PHE A 95 3.19 11.83 13.78
C PHE A 95 4.20 12.66 14.57
N MET A 96 5.50 12.45 14.34
CA MET A 96 6.54 13.24 15.02
C MET A 96 6.45 14.73 14.70
N LYS A 97 6.05 15.10 13.47
CA LYS A 97 5.81 16.50 13.10
C LYS A 97 4.65 17.14 13.87
N HIS A 98 3.68 16.33 14.30
CA HIS A 98 2.45 16.76 14.97
C HIS A 98 2.38 16.29 16.43
N TRP A 99 3.55 15.97 17.01
CA TRP A 99 3.64 15.32 18.31
C TRP A 99 3.03 16.15 19.43
N ASP A 100 3.19 17.47 19.39
CA ASP A 100 2.64 18.42 20.36
C ASP A 100 1.12 18.30 20.56
N LYS A 101 0.40 17.87 19.51
CA LYS A 101 -1.04 17.62 19.54
C LYS A 101 -1.35 16.17 19.90
N ILE A 102 -0.59 15.23 19.33
CA ILE A 102 -0.80 13.79 19.53
C ILE A 102 -0.55 13.39 20.99
N SER A 103 0.46 13.97 21.65
CA SER A 103 0.80 13.69 23.05
C SER A 103 -0.27 14.16 24.05
N ARG A 104 -1.28 14.91 23.60
CA ARG A 104 -2.42 15.36 24.41
C ARG A 104 -3.64 14.44 24.29
N ILE A 105 -3.58 13.42 23.44
CA ILE A 105 -4.66 12.44 23.29
C ILE A 105 -4.76 11.64 24.60
N PRO A 106 -5.96 11.50 25.19
CA PRO A 106 -6.13 10.71 26.40
C PRO A 106 -5.70 9.24 26.22
N ASN A 107 -5.06 8.66 27.23
CA ASN A 107 -4.47 7.31 27.19
C ASN A 107 -5.49 6.15 27.10
N ASN A 108 -6.77 6.43 26.86
CA ASN A 108 -7.88 5.48 26.90
C ASN A 108 -8.78 5.56 25.66
N VAL A 109 -8.29 6.14 24.56
CA VAL A 109 -9.10 6.32 23.33
C VAL A 109 -8.54 5.60 22.11
N VAL A 110 -7.24 5.31 22.08
CA VAL A 110 -6.61 4.52 21.01
C VAL A 110 -6.25 3.15 21.56
N LYS A 111 -6.56 2.09 20.80
CA LYS A 111 -6.24 0.72 21.13
C LYS A 111 -5.16 0.16 20.21
N ASP A 112 -4.37 -0.76 20.73
CA ASP A 112 -3.36 -1.51 19.97
C ASP A 112 -3.96 -2.73 19.23
N GLY A 113 -3.09 -3.59 18.67
CA GLY A 113 -3.50 -4.83 18.02
C GLY A 113 -4.03 -5.92 18.97
N ASN A 114 -3.78 -5.80 20.27
CA ASN A 114 -4.27 -6.70 21.33
C ASN A 114 -5.56 -6.17 22.00
N GLY A 115 -6.01 -4.97 21.64
CA GLY A 115 -7.17 -4.30 22.21
C GLY A 115 -6.89 -3.53 23.51
N GLU A 116 -5.62 -3.42 23.91
CA GLU A 116 -5.18 -2.66 25.07
C GLU A 116 -5.11 -1.17 24.75
N TYR A 117 -5.35 -0.33 25.75
CA TYR A 117 -5.30 1.12 25.57
C TYR A 117 -3.87 1.64 25.54
N VAL A 118 -3.63 2.57 24.62
CA VAL A 118 -2.33 3.13 24.33
C VAL A 118 -2.04 4.29 25.27
N VAL A 119 -0.89 4.24 25.93
CA VAL A 119 -0.36 5.35 26.76
C VAL A 119 0.60 6.19 25.93
N PHE A 120 0.25 7.45 25.70
CA PHE A 120 1.12 8.44 25.04
C PHE A 120 1.91 9.18 26.12
N SER A 121 3.16 8.77 26.35
CA SER A 121 4.10 9.50 27.22
C SER A 121 5.45 9.66 26.54
N GLU A 122 6.10 10.79 26.79
CA GLU A 122 7.53 10.96 26.50
C GLU A 122 8.31 10.10 27.50
N SER A 123 9.16 9.18 27.03
CA SER A 123 10.15 8.57 27.92
C SER A 123 11.42 9.40 27.90
N GLU A 124 12.09 9.47 29.06
CA GLU A 124 13.35 10.18 29.26
C GLU A 124 14.53 9.55 28.49
N SER A 125 14.34 8.37 27.87
CA SER A 125 15.38 7.71 27.10
C SER A 125 15.26 8.06 25.61
N ASN A 126 16.32 8.61 25.02
CA ASN A 126 16.52 8.92 23.59
C ASN A 126 16.32 7.73 22.62
N HIS A 127 15.82 6.60 23.11
CA HIS A 127 15.71 5.33 22.41
C HIS A 127 14.33 4.69 22.49
N ASN A 128 13.43 5.18 23.33
CA ASN A 128 12.06 4.70 23.46
C ASN A 128 11.17 5.87 23.85
N LEU A 129 10.99 6.87 22.99
CA LEU A 129 9.68 7.52 23.05
C LEU A 129 8.66 6.39 22.83
N TRP A 130 7.44 6.48 23.36
CA TRP A 130 6.43 5.44 23.20
C TRP A 130 6.65 4.20 24.11
N GLY A 131 5.73 3.95 25.05
CA GLY A 131 5.89 2.95 26.13
C GLY A 131 6.17 1.54 25.61
N ARG A 132 7.30 0.96 26.07
CA ARG A 132 7.91 -0.38 25.85
C ARG A 132 7.86 -1.07 24.47
N ASP A 133 6.88 -0.85 23.60
CA ASP A 133 6.60 -1.73 22.44
C ASP A 133 6.24 -0.97 21.16
N PHE A 134 6.63 0.30 21.04
CA PHE A 134 6.00 1.21 20.10
C PHE A 134 7.02 1.78 19.12
N ILE A 135 6.82 1.46 17.84
CA ILE A 135 7.58 1.83 16.63
C ILE A 135 8.98 2.36 16.92
N ARG A 136 9.98 1.47 16.87
CA ARG A 136 11.38 1.83 17.13
C ARG A 136 11.89 2.84 16.09
N PHE A 137 12.12 4.08 16.49
CA PHE A 137 12.89 5.05 15.69
C PHE A 137 14.01 5.68 16.53
N LYS A 138 15.00 6.18 15.81
CA LYS A 138 16.12 6.94 16.32
C LYS A 138 16.06 8.33 15.72
N THR A 139 16.11 9.35 16.57
CA THR A 139 16.35 10.72 16.11
C THR A 139 17.85 10.98 16.04
N THR A 140 18.38 11.23 14.85
CA THR A 140 19.80 11.62 14.66
C THR A 140 19.84 13.02 14.04
N LYS A 141 20.36 14.02 14.78
CA LYS A 141 20.47 15.43 14.32
C LYS A 141 19.14 16.00 13.77
N GLY A 142 18.03 15.75 14.47
CA GLY A 142 16.69 16.21 14.08
C GLY A 142 16.04 15.42 12.93
N LYS A 143 16.70 14.40 12.36
CA LYS A 143 16.09 13.45 11.43
C LYS A 143 15.55 12.25 12.19
N VAL A 144 14.31 11.86 11.89
CA VAL A 144 13.68 10.63 12.38
C VAL A 144 14.02 9.50 11.42
N ASP A 145 14.78 8.51 11.90
CA ASP A 145 15.04 7.27 11.19
C ASP A 145 14.38 6.12 11.94
N LEU A 146 13.54 5.31 11.27
CA LEU A 146 13.17 4.01 11.84
C LEU A 146 14.45 3.22 12.14
N MET A 147 14.49 2.52 13.26
CA MET A 147 15.59 1.60 13.52
C MET A 147 15.61 0.57 12.37
N ALA A 148 16.75 0.49 11.69
CA ALA A 148 16.84 0.07 10.30
C ALA A 148 16.56 -1.42 10.02
N ASP A 149 16.35 -2.22 11.07
CA ASP A 149 16.58 -3.67 10.98
C ASP A 149 15.31 -4.52 11.18
N GLU A 150 14.14 -3.94 11.41
CA GLU A 150 12.90 -4.70 11.57
C GLU A 150 11.77 -4.04 10.76
N GLN A 151 11.11 -4.80 9.86
CA GLN A 151 9.81 -4.37 9.34
C GLN A 151 8.86 -4.19 10.52
N PRO A 152 7.94 -3.21 10.49
CA PRO A 152 6.96 -3.09 11.54
C PRO A 152 6.24 -4.42 11.69
N SER A 153 6.15 -4.91 12.91
CA SER A 153 5.30 -6.03 13.25
C SER A 153 3.86 -5.72 12.83
N THR A 154 3.06 -6.75 12.56
CA THR A 154 1.61 -6.59 12.32
C THR A 154 0.95 -5.78 13.44
N HIS A 155 1.43 -5.93 14.67
CA HIS A 155 0.97 -5.17 15.82
C HIS A 155 1.21 -3.65 15.66
N GLU A 156 2.43 -3.24 15.29
CA GLU A 156 2.79 -1.83 15.05
C GLU A 156 1.98 -1.23 13.89
N ALA A 157 1.71 -2.01 12.84
CA ALA A 157 0.90 -1.56 11.72
C ALA A 157 -0.58 -1.35 12.10
N VAL A 158 -1.15 -2.23 12.94
CA VAL A 158 -2.52 -2.08 13.46
C VAL A 158 -2.63 -0.84 14.35
N LEU A 159 -1.65 -0.64 15.24
CA LEU A 159 -1.60 0.52 16.10
C LEU A 159 -1.44 1.83 15.31
N THR A 160 -0.55 1.86 14.32
CA THR A 160 -0.37 3.00 13.40
C THR A 160 -1.69 3.34 12.70
N ALA A 161 -2.41 2.33 12.23
CA ALA A 161 -3.71 2.50 11.59
C ALA A 161 -4.76 3.06 12.55
N ASN A 162 -4.84 2.54 13.78
CA ASN A 162 -5.79 2.99 14.78
C ASN A 162 -5.54 4.45 15.20
N LEU A 163 -4.26 4.82 15.43
CA LEU A 163 -3.90 6.21 15.72
C LEU A 163 -4.25 7.12 14.54
N PHE A 164 -3.84 6.75 13.32
CA PHE A 164 -4.14 7.55 12.14
C PHE A 164 -5.65 7.77 11.98
N LYS A 165 -6.45 6.69 12.06
CA LYS A 165 -7.90 6.75 12.00
C LYS A 165 -8.51 7.61 13.11
N TYR A 166 -7.97 7.55 14.34
CA TYR A 166 -8.40 8.41 15.43
C TYR A 166 -8.18 9.88 15.11
N LEU A 167 -6.97 10.24 14.63
CA LEU A 167 -6.63 11.61 14.23
C LEU A 167 -7.55 12.11 13.11
N MET A 168 -7.83 11.26 12.13
CA MET A 168 -8.72 11.55 11.01
C MET A 168 -10.17 11.81 11.45
N THR A 169 -10.65 11.10 12.48
CA THR A 169 -12.06 11.15 12.90
C THR A 169 -12.36 12.28 13.88
N HIS A 170 -11.38 12.68 14.70
CA HIS A 170 -11.62 13.62 15.82
C HIS A 170 -11.02 15.01 15.61
N ASP A 171 -10.53 15.32 14.40
CA ASP A 171 -9.84 16.57 14.06
C ASP A 171 -8.82 17.03 15.11
N VAL A 172 -8.05 16.08 15.66
CA VAL A 172 -7.03 16.35 16.69
C VAL A 172 -6.00 17.36 16.19
N LEU A 173 -5.75 17.35 14.88
CA LEU A 173 -4.72 18.18 14.27
C LEU A 173 -5.23 19.57 13.88
N GLY A 174 -6.54 19.82 13.86
CA GLY A 174 -7.13 21.06 13.33
C GLY A 174 -6.77 21.25 11.85
N LEU A 175 -6.74 20.16 11.09
CA LEU A 175 -6.34 20.12 9.69
C LEU A 175 -7.49 19.61 8.84
N ASN A 176 -7.52 19.99 7.56
CA ASN A 176 -8.38 19.30 6.61
C ASN A 176 -7.83 17.88 6.40
N MET A 177 -8.35 16.93 7.16
CA MET A 177 -7.84 15.57 7.23
C MET A 177 -8.01 14.82 5.91
N GLU A 178 -9.11 15.04 5.17
CA GLU A 178 -9.29 14.47 3.82
C GLU A 178 -8.17 14.91 2.87
N ARG A 179 -7.81 16.20 2.91
CA ARG A 179 -6.71 16.74 2.10
C ARG A 179 -5.35 16.19 2.54
N GLU A 180 -5.11 16.06 3.84
CA GLU A 180 -3.86 15.51 4.36
C GLU A 180 -3.74 14.01 4.06
N GLU A 181 -4.82 13.25 4.10
CA GLU A 181 -4.85 11.85 3.70
C GLU A 181 -4.55 11.68 2.22
N ILE A 182 -5.16 12.48 1.33
CA ILE A 182 -4.82 12.49 -0.10
C ILE A 182 -3.33 12.81 -0.30
N ARG A 183 -2.79 13.79 0.45
CA ARG A 183 -1.37 14.15 0.40
C ARG A 183 -0.46 13.03 0.90
N LEU A 184 -0.90 12.26 1.90
CA LEU A 184 -0.18 11.08 2.36
C LEU A 184 -0.28 9.95 1.34
N PHE A 185 -1.42 9.75 0.69
CA PHE A 185 -1.56 8.81 -0.43
C PHE A 185 -0.64 9.18 -1.60
N GLU A 186 -0.40 10.47 -1.82
CA GLU A 186 0.54 10.94 -2.84
C GLU A 186 1.98 10.48 -2.58
N LYS A 187 2.39 10.58 -1.32
CA LYS A 187 3.74 10.24 -0.84
C LYS A 187 3.90 8.76 -0.49
N GLY A 188 2.77 8.08 -0.29
CA GLY A 188 2.68 6.69 0.14
C GLY A 188 3.44 5.75 -0.78
N GLU A 189 3.81 4.61 -0.21
CA GLU A 189 4.48 3.55 -0.94
C GLU A 189 3.48 2.68 -1.69
N ALA A 190 2.48 2.23 -0.96
CA ALA A 190 1.39 1.40 -1.42
C ALA A 190 0.06 1.92 -0.87
N LEU A 191 -1.01 1.67 -1.62
CA LEU A 191 -2.39 1.94 -1.25
C LEU A 191 -3.19 0.65 -1.35
N LYS A 192 -4.29 0.57 -0.60
CA LYS A 192 -5.30 -0.47 -0.74
C LYS A 192 -6.53 0.14 -1.36
N TYR A 193 -6.95 -0.40 -2.49
CA TYR A 193 -8.27 -0.11 -3.01
C TYR A 193 -9.30 -0.93 -2.24
N MET A 194 -10.23 -0.21 -1.60
CA MET A 194 -11.36 -0.74 -0.81
C MET A 194 -12.70 -0.46 -1.48
N GLY A 195 -12.68 0.32 -2.57
CA GLY A 195 -13.88 0.72 -3.29
C GLY A 195 -14.67 -0.44 -3.88
N ARG A 196 -15.94 -0.15 -4.20
CA ARG A 196 -16.89 -1.12 -4.77
C ARG A 196 -16.88 -1.11 -6.31
N ARG A 197 -16.30 -0.09 -6.92
CA ARG A 197 -16.30 0.06 -8.38
C ARG A 197 -15.25 -0.86 -9.00
N ARG A 198 -15.58 -1.42 -10.16
CA ARG A 198 -14.61 -2.19 -10.93
C ARG A 198 -13.52 -1.25 -11.45
N LEU A 199 -12.26 -1.53 -11.12
CA LEU A 199 -11.12 -0.89 -11.78
C LEU A 199 -10.64 -1.77 -12.94
N ALA A 200 -10.72 -1.24 -14.15
CA ALA A 200 -10.14 -1.87 -15.33
C ALA A 200 -8.74 -1.30 -15.57
N PRO A 201 -7.74 -2.13 -15.90
CA PRO A 201 -6.42 -1.63 -16.21
C PRO A 201 -6.45 -0.84 -17.53
N ASP A 202 -5.74 0.29 -17.59
CA ASP A 202 -5.57 1.07 -18.82
C ASP A 202 -4.31 0.65 -19.59
N LYS A 203 -3.36 0.00 -18.91
CA LYS A 203 -2.13 -0.53 -19.50
C LYS A 203 -1.66 -1.75 -18.73
N ILE A 204 -1.06 -2.71 -19.43
CA ILE A 204 -0.42 -3.86 -18.80
C ILE A 204 1.01 -3.97 -19.29
N PHE A 205 1.95 -4.13 -18.36
CA PHE A 205 3.35 -4.39 -18.64
C PHE A 205 3.65 -5.87 -18.42
N PHE A 206 4.28 -6.54 -19.38
CA PHE A 206 4.68 -7.94 -19.28
C PHE A 206 6.18 -8.07 -19.27
N ARG A 207 6.73 -8.93 -18.41
CA ARG A 207 8.14 -9.32 -18.49
C ARG A 207 8.26 -10.65 -19.21
N VAL A 208 8.91 -10.63 -20.36
CA VAL A 208 9.27 -11.85 -21.10
C VAL A 208 10.79 -11.92 -21.16
N LYS A 209 11.37 -12.95 -20.54
CA LYS A 209 12.82 -13.09 -20.37
C LYS A 209 13.40 -11.82 -19.70
N HIS A 210 14.21 -11.05 -20.43
CA HIS A 210 14.86 -9.83 -19.95
C HIS A 210 14.25 -8.54 -20.53
N ARG A 211 13.12 -8.61 -21.24
CA ARG A 211 12.49 -7.45 -21.89
C ARG A 211 11.09 -7.20 -21.35
N TRP A 212 10.73 -5.92 -21.29
CA TRP A 212 9.38 -5.47 -20.94
C TRP A 212 8.59 -5.15 -22.20
N PHE A 213 7.38 -5.66 -22.24
CA PHE A 213 6.38 -5.43 -23.28
C PHE A 213 5.16 -4.76 -22.67
N THR A 214 4.34 -4.17 -23.51
CA THR A 214 3.05 -3.58 -23.16
C THR A 214 1.98 -4.15 -24.07
N ASN A 215 0.70 -3.94 -23.77
CA ASN A 215 -0.39 -4.31 -24.67
C ASN A 215 -0.20 -3.78 -26.12
N ASN A 216 0.47 -2.64 -26.30
CA ASN A 216 0.71 -2.04 -27.62
C ASN A 216 1.82 -2.70 -28.46
N ASN A 217 2.63 -3.59 -27.88
CA ASN A 217 3.74 -4.22 -28.59
C ASN A 217 3.96 -5.69 -28.20
N ILE A 218 2.97 -6.31 -27.57
CA ILE A 218 3.06 -7.67 -27.03
C ILE A 218 3.23 -8.72 -28.12
N GLU A 219 2.75 -8.46 -29.34
CA GLU A 219 2.91 -9.33 -30.50
C GLU A 219 4.39 -9.56 -30.86
N ARG A 220 5.26 -8.60 -30.53
CA ARG A 220 6.71 -8.73 -30.75
C ARG A 220 7.35 -9.79 -29.87
N ALA A 221 6.69 -10.18 -28.77
CA ALA A 221 7.18 -11.24 -27.92
C ALA A 221 7.03 -12.64 -28.55
N LYS A 222 6.08 -12.84 -29.49
CA LYS A 222 5.77 -14.13 -30.12
C LYS A 222 5.55 -15.30 -29.14
N LEU A 223 5.12 -15.01 -27.91
CA LEU A 223 4.85 -16.00 -26.86
C LEU A 223 3.39 -16.06 -26.40
N PHE A 224 2.57 -15.10 -26.84
CA PHE A 224 1.18 -14.98 -26.41
C PHE A 224 0.27 -15.54 -27.51
N PRO A 225 -0.72 -16.38 -27.15
CA PRO A 225 -1.73 -16.86 -28.08
C PRO A 225 -2.45 -15.70 -28.82
N PRO A 226 -2.90 -15.90 -30.08
CA PRO A 226 -3.53 -14.84 -30.88
C PRO A 226 -4.76 -14.20 -30.22
N ASP A 227 -5.57 -14.99 -29.52
CA ASP A 227 -6.74 -14.54 -28.74
C ASP A 227 -6.33 -13.66 -27.56
N VAL A 228 -5.23 -14.00 -26.86
CA VAL A 228 -4.67 -13.14 -25.79
C VAL A 228 -4.14 -11.82 -26.36
N VAL A 229 -3.43 -11.85 -27.49
CA VAL A 229 -2.94 -10.63 -28.15
C VAL A 229 -4.11 -9.74 -28.58
N ALA A 230 -5.16 -10.34 -29.16
CA ALA A 230 -6.36 -9.62 -29.58
C ALA A 230 -7.09 -9.00 -28.38
N LEU A 231 -7.16 -9.71 -27.25
CA LEU A 231 -7.71 -9.18 -26.00
C LEU A 231 -6.91 -7.98 -25.48
N LEU A 232 -5.57 -8.09 -25.46
CA LEU A 232 -4.69 -7.03 -24.97
C LEU A 232 -4.80 -5.73 -25.78
N LYS A 233 -4.98 -5.84 -27.10
CA LYS A 233 -5.18 -4.67 -27.98
C LYS A 233 -6.49 -3.92 -27.77
N ARG A 234 -7.41 -4.43 -26.95
CA ARG A 234 -8.68 -3.76 -26.61
C ARG A 234 -8.56 -2.81 -25.41
N LEU A 235 -7.41 -2.82 -24.71
CA LEU A 235 -7.07 -1.84 -23.68
C LEU A 235 -6.49 -0.58 -24.32
#